data_AF-A0A1J4SCI8-F1
#
_entry.id   AF-A0A1J4SCI8-F1
#
_cell.length_a   1.000
_cell.length_b   1.000
_cell.length_c   1.000
_cell.angle_alpha   90.00
_cell.angle_beta   90.00
_cell.angle_gamma   90.00
#
_symmetry.space_group_name_H-M   'P 1'
#
loop_
_entity.id
_entity.type
_entity.pdbx_description
1 polymer ?
#
loop_
_entity_poly.entity_id
_entity_poly.type
_entity_poly.pdbx_seq_one_letter_code
_entity_poly.pdbx_strand_id
1 'polypeptide(L)'
;MQHQNAGKESLIRTFEFALNQEETGKSFFASSLKRMGIGAAVTAFKKLIEEEEKHIEFIKGILRDLNKKGRIEPATLDVDCQADSVNFFDARAEAEFLQKCLDESMIPDVTVFNLAYLIEKDLNEFYAKMAENSDSPAREAFAMLARWEKGHEKFFKEYRDKPSEVY
;
A
#
# COMPACT_ATOMS: atom_id res chain seq x y z
N MET A 1 35.62 6.03 -5.97
CA MET A 1 34.72 6.60 -4.94
C MET A 1 33.50 7.34 -5.52
N GLN A 2 33.56 7.94 -6.72
CA GLN A 2 32.41 8.67 -7.31
C GLN A 2 31.21 7.77 -7.71
N HIS A 3 31.44 6.55 -8.20
CA HIS A 3 30.35 5.65 -8.62
C HIS A 3 29.47 5.13 -7.48
N GLN A 4 30.01 4.92 -6.27
CA GLN A 4 29.21 4.45 -5.12
C GLN A 4 28.29 5.54 -4.56
N ASN A 5 28.68 6.82 -4.67
CA ASN A 5 27.88 7.92 -4.15
C ASN A 5 26.66 8.22 -5.03
N ALA A 6 26.82 8.12 -6.36
CA ALA A 6 25.73 8.30 -7.31
C ALA A 6 24.62 7.24 -7.17
N GLY A 7 25.00 5.97 -6.92
CA GLY A 7 24.03 4.89 -6.66
C GLY A 7 23.25 5.10 -5.36
N LYS A 8 23.92 5.54 -4.29
CA LYS A 8 23.28 5.88 -3.01
C LYS A 8 22.28 7.03 -3.15
N GLU A 9 22.68 8.13 -3.77
CA GLU A 9 21.79 9.28 -3.97
C GLU A 9 20.59 8.94 -4.85
N SER A 10 20.79 8.10 -5.87
CA SER A 10 19.69 7.58 -6.68
C SER A 10 18.71 6.75 -5.84
N LEU A 11 19.23 5.87 -4.98
CA LEU A 11 18.41 5.03 -4.11
C LEU A 11 17.60 5.85 -3.09
N ILE A 12 18.22 6.88 -2.50
CA ILE A 12 17.53 7.81 -1.59
C ILE A 12 16.37 8.49 -2.33
N ARG A 13 16.61 9.03 -3.53
CA ARG A 13 15.55 9.66 -4.33
C ARG A 13 14.42 8.71 -4.68
N THR A 14 14.71 7.44 -4.95
CA THR A 14 13.68 6.43 -5.21
C THR A 14 12.81 6.19 -3.96
N PHE A 15 13.41 6.10 -2.78
CA PHE A 15 12.64 5.95 -1.53
C PHE A 15 11.93 7.24 -1.10
N GLU A 16 12.45 8.42 -1.42
CA GLU A 16 11.73 9.69 -1.23
C GLU A 16 10.50 9.78 -2.13
N PHE A 17 10.63 9.33 -3.38
CA PHE A 17 9.49 9.21 -4.28
C PHE A 17 8.46 8.21 -3.72
N ALA A 18 8.89 7.02 -3.29
CA ALA A 18 8.02 6.03 -2.64
C ALA A 18 7.28 6.63 -1.42
N LEU A 19 8.00 7.32 -0.54
CA LEU A 19 7.40 7.98 0.63
C LEU A 19 6.29 8.96 0.23
N ASN A 20 6.53 9.80 -0.77
CA ASN A 20 5.52 10.74 -1.26
C ASN A 20 4.30 10.03 -1.85
N GLN A 21 4.51 8.89 -2.50
CA GLN A 21 3.43 8.08 -3.05
C GLN A 21 2.54 7.51 -1.93
N GLU A 22 3.11 6.94 -0.86
CA GLU A 22 2.31 6.43 0.26
C GLU A 22 1.58 7.55 1.02
N GLU A 23 2.23 8.71 1.22
CA GLU A 23 1.57 9.87 1.81
C GLU A 23 0.38 10.36 0.95
N THR A 24 0.51 10.26 -0.38
CA THR A 24 -0.55 10.59 -1.33
C THR A 24 -1.68 9.57 -1.29
N GLY A 25 -1.37 8.26 -1.29
CA GLY A 25 -2.34 7.17 -1.17
C GLY A 25 -3.14 7.28 0.12
N LYS A 26 -2.45 7.42 1.26
CA LYS A 26 -3.08 7.67 2.57
C LYS A 26 -4.01 8.89 2.55
N SER A 27 -3.57 10.00 1.95
CA SER A 27 -4.37 11.23 1.86
C SER A 27 -5.61 11.05 1.00
N PHE A 28 -5.51 10.30 -0.09
CA PHE A 28 -6.64 9.92 -0.94
C PHE A 28 -7.65 9.07 -0.15
N PHE A 29 -7.19 8.05 0.59
CA PHE A 29 -8.06 7.22 1.41
C PHE A 29 -8.74 8.01 2.53
N ALA A 30 -8.00 8.86 3.24
CA ALA A 30 -8.56 9.71 4.30
C ALA A 30 -9.61 10.70 3.77
N SER A 31 -9.39 11.26 2.58
CA SER A 31 -10.33 12.19 1.95
C SER A 31 -11.57 11.46 1.43
N SER A 32 -11.40 10.26 0.88
CA SER A 32 -12.49 9.38 0.44
C SER A 32 -13.35 8.93 1.62
N LEU A 33 -12.73 8.54 2.73
CA LEU A 33 -13.41 8.16 3.97
C LEU A 33 -14.32 9.29 4.50
N LYS A 34 -13.89 10.55 4.42
CA LYS A 34 -14.70 11.71 4.84
C LYS A 34 -15.92 11.95 3.94
N ARG A 35 -15.82 11.58 2.65
CA ARG A 35 -16.89 11.72 1.65
C ARG A 35 -17.87 10.56 1.69
N MET A 36 -17.40 9.38 2.07
CA MET A 36 -18.21 8.18 2.23
C MET A 36 -19.06 8.29 3.50
N GLY A 37 -20.38 8.10 3.38
CA GLY A 37 -21.27 8.02 4.52
C GLY A 37 -20.95 6.84 5.46
N ILE A 38 -21.60 6.80 6.62
CA ILE A 38 -21.45 5.72 7.60
C ILE A 38 -21.84 4.39 6.96
N GLY A 39 -20.99 3.37 7.07
CA GLY A 39 -21.23 2.04 6.50
C GLY A 39 -19.98 1.15 6.59
N ALA A 40 -20.02 -0.05 6.02
CA ALA A 40 -18.91 -1.00 6.13
C ALA A 40 -17.64 -0.58 5.35
N ALA A 41 -17.78 0.27 4.32
CA ALA A 41 -16.64 0.86 3.59
C ALA A 41 -15.76 1.73 4.50
N VAL A 42 -16.33 2.29 5.56
CA VAL A 42 -15.63 3.12 6.54
C VAL A 42 -14.59 2.30 7.29
N THR A 43 -14.90 1.06 7.66
CA THR A 43 -13.95 0.18 8.36
C THR A 43 -12.80 -0.22 7.43
N ALA A 44 -13.12 -0.52 6.17
CA ALA A 44 -12.13 -0.89 5.17
C ALA A 44 -11.10 0.22 4.91
N PHE A 45 -11.57 1.43 4.65
CA PHE A 45 -10.71 2.58 4.41
C PHE A 45 -9.94 3.02 5.66
N LYS A 46 -10.48 2.86 6.88
CA LYS A 46 -9.74 3.10 8.12
C LYS A 46 -8.56 2.15 8.27
N LYS A 47 -8.79 0.85 8.04
CA LYS A 47 -7.75 -0.19 8.05
C LYS A 47 -6.66 0.13 7.03
N LEU A 48 -7.04 0.50 5.80
CA LEU A 48 -6.09 0.94 4.76
C LEU A 48 -5.23 2.12 5.23
N ILE A 49 -5.84 3.19 5.78
CA ILE A 49 -5.10 4.36 6.28
C ILE A 49 -4.09 3.99 7.37
N GLU A 50 -4.43 3.02 8.23
CA GLU A 50 -3.51 2.51 9.26
C GLU A 50 -2.34 1.73 8.65
N GLU A 51 -2.58 0.98 7.58
CA GLU A 51 -1.58 0.18 6.89
C GLU A 51 -0.66 1.06 6.04
N GLU A 52 -1.19 2.09 5.36
CA GLU A 52 -0.37 3.12 4.70
C GLU A 52 0.55 3.84 5.69
N GLU A 53 0.10 4.08 6.93
CA GLU A 53 0.96 4.66 7.96
C GLU A 53 2.13 3.73 8.31
N LYS A 54 1.89 2.41 8.34
CA LYS A 54 2.98 1.43 8.53
C LYS A 54 3.96 1.48 7.37
N HIS A 55 3.49 1.60 6.12
CA HIS A 55 4.35 1.73 4.93
C HIS A 55 5.21 2.99 5.00
N ILE A 56 4.59 4.13 5.33
CA ILE A 56 5.26 5.42 5.51
C ILE A 56 6.37 5.32 6.57
N GLU A 57 6.08 4.75 7.74
CA GLU A 57 7.07 4.63 8.81
C GLU A 57 8.20 3.65 8.45
N PHE A 58 7.89 2.57 7.72
CA PHE A 58 8.89 1.66 7.16
C PHE A 58 9.87 2.38 6.21
N ILE A 59 9.34 3.14 5.24
CA ILE A 59 10.15 3.89 4.27
C ILE A 59 10.97 4.98 4.97
N LYS A 60 10.40 5.70 5.95
CA LYS A 60 11.15 6.67 6.77
C LYS A 60 12.29 6.00 7.56
N GLY A 61 12.09 4.77 8.04
CA GLY A 61 13.14 3.95 8.65
C GLY A 61 14.32 3.74 7.68
N ILE A 62 14.01 3.30 6.46
CA ILE A 62 15.00 3.07 5.40
C ILE A 62 15.75 4.37 5.05
N LEU A 63 15.03 5.46 4.81
CA LEU A 63 15.63 6.77 4.50
C LEU A 63 16.55 7.26 5.61
N ARG A 64 16.18 7.03 6.88
CA ARG A 64 17.01 7.40 8.03
C ARG A 64 18.32 6.61 8.06
N ASP A 65 18.27 5.32 7.75
CA ASP A 65 19.45 4.46 7.66
C ASP A 65 20.35 4.86 6.49
N LEU A 66 19.79 5.08 5.30
CA LEU A 66 20.54 5.54 4.13
C LEU A 66 21.21 6.90 4.37
N ASN A 67 20.51 7.84 5.01
CA ASN A 67 21.05 9.16 5.30
C ASN A 67 22.14 9.12 6.38
N LYS A 68 21.94 8.39 7.49
CA LYS A 68 22.89 8.38 8.62
C LYS A 68 24.04 7.40 8.46
N LYS A 69 23.78 6.22 7.92
CA LYS A 69 24.70 5.08 7.88
C LYS A 69 25.16 4.72 6.46
N GLY A 70 24.47 5.22 5.44
CA GLY A 70 24.81 4.99 4.04
C GLY A 70 24.36 3.65 3.47
N ARG A 71 23.63 2.85 4.25
CA ARG A 71 23.09 1.54 3.90
C ARG A 71 21.82 1.29 4.69
N ILE A 72 20.96 0.39 4.21
CA ILE A 72 19.77 -0.06 4.96
C ILE A 72 20.24 -1.09 5.99
N GLU A 73 19.82 -0.96 7.26
CA GLU A 73 20.17 -1.94 8.27
C GLU A 73 19.20 -3.12 8.27
N PRO A 74 19.67 -4.36 8.51
CA PRO A 74 18.80 -5.54 8.59
C PRO A 74 17.67 -5.40 9.62
N ALA A 75 17.91 -4.72 10.74
CA ALA A 75 16.90 -4.47 11.76
C ALA A 75 15.71 -3.63 11.25
N THR A 76 15.91 -2.83 10.20
CA THR A 76 14.84 -2.07 9.54
C THR A 76 13.99 -2.96 8.63
N LEU A 77 14.52 -4.11 8.19
CA LEU A 77 13.78 -5.11 7.39
C LEU A 77 13.12 -6.19 8.26
N ASP A 78 13.57 -6.35 9.51
CA ASP A 78 13.03 -7.28 10.51
C ASP A 78 11.69 -6.79 11.11
N VAL A 79 10.92 -6.02 10.35
CA VAL A 79 9.60 -5.59 10.79
C VAL A 79 8.69 -6.80 10.72
N ASP A 80 8.03 -7.11 11.84
CA ASP A 80 7.09 -8.23 12.06
C ASP A 80 5.77 -8.08 11.26
N CYS A 81 5.81 -7.35 10.16
CA CYS A 81 4.72 -7.07 9.23
C CYS A 81 4.44 -8.23 8.24
N GLN A 82 5.12 -9.37 8.38
CA GLN A 82 4.84 -10.56 7.57
C GLN A 82 3.53 -11.26 7.98
N ALA A 83 3.05 -11.07 9.21
CA ALA A 83 1.83 -11.71 9.71
C ALA A 83 0.53 -11.00 9.27
N ASP A 84 0.58 -9.69 9.02
CA ASP A 84 -0.63 -8.87 8.81
C ASP A 84 -1.09 -8.82 7.35
N SER A 85 -0.20 -8.97 6.37
CA SER A 85 -0.57 -8.88 4.94
C SER A 85 -1.43 -10.06 4.44
N VAL A 86 -1.36 -11.21 5.11
CA VAL A 86 -2.16 -12.40 4.77
C VAL A 86 -3.60 -12.29 5.29
N ASN A 87 -3.86 -11.42 6.28
CA ASN A 87 -5.17 -11.25 6.93
C ASN A 87 -5.65 -9.79 6.92
N PHE A 88 -5.30 -9.03 5.88
CA PHE A 88 -5.67 -7.62 5.70
C PHE A 88 -7.19 -7.40 5.87
N PHE A 89 -7.97 -8.28 5.25
CA PHE A 89 -9.33 -8.62 5.66
C PHE A 89 -9.36 -10.10 5.97
N ASP A 90 -9.87 -10.49 7.13
CA ASP A 90 -10.36 -11.86 7.22
C ASP A 90 -11.51 -12.02 6.21
N ALA A 91 -11.64 -13.22 5.63
CA ALA A 91 -12.64 -13.48 4.58
C ALA A 91 -14.09 -13.16 5.03
N ARG A 92 -14.34 -13.14 6.34
CA ARG A 92 -15.63 -12.78 6.93
C ARG A 92 -15.84 -11.27 6.94
N ALA A 93 -14.85 -10.46 7.28
CA ALA A 93 -14.92 -9.00 7.23
C ALA A 93 -15.13 -8.51 5.80
N GLU A 94 -14.50 -9.19 4.82
CA GLU A 94 -14.72 -8.92 3.39
C GLU A 94 -16.16 -9.27 2.96
N ALA A 95 -16.67 -10.44 3.35
CA ALA A 95 -18.03 -10.86 3.04
C ALA A 95 -19.09 -9.98 3.73
N GLU A 96 -18.90 -9.63 5.00
CA GLU A 96 -19.78 -8.73 5.75
C GLU A 96 -19.77 -7.31 5.17
N PHE A 97 -18.61 -6.84 4.70
CA PHE A 97 -18.48 -5.57 3.99
C PHE A 97 -19.29 -5.57 2.69
N LEU A 98 -19.10 -6.60 1.87
CA LEU A 98 -19.79 -6.74 0.59
C LEU A 98 -21.31 -6.83 0.77
N GLN A 99 -21.77 -7.65 1.72
CA GLN A 99 -23.19 -7.82 2.03
C GLN A 99 -23.84 -6.49 2.44
N LYS A 100 -23.18 -5.70 3.30
CA LYS A 100 -23.70 -4.38 3.72
C LYS A 100 -23.79 -3.38 2.57
N CYS A 101 -22.84 -3.39 1.63
CA CYS A 101 -22.93 -2.55 0.44
C CYS A 101 -24.13 -2.90 -0.45
N LEU A 102 -24.45 -4.19 -0.58
CA LEU A 102 -25.63 -4.66 -1.32
C LEU A 102 -26.93 -4.31 -0.58
N ASP A 103 -26.98 -4.53 0.73
CA ASP A 103 -28.19 -4.36 1.54
C ASP A 103 -28.59 -2.89 1.73
N GLU A 104 -27.63 -1.99 1.88
CA GLU A 104 -27.92 -0.58 2.15
C GLU A 104 -28.30 0.22 0.88
N SER A 105 -28.35 -0.40 -0.31
CA SER A 105 -28.45 0.29 -1.62
C SER A 105 -27.44 1.44 -1.77
N MET A 106 -26.41 1.43 -0.93
CA MET A 106 -25.30 2.35 -0.99
C MET A 106 -24.52 1.92 -2.20
N ILE A 107 -24.68 2.63 -3.32
CA ILE A 107 -23.72 2.55 -4.41
C ILE A 107 -22.44 3.13 -3.79
N PRO A 108 -21.46 2.31 -3.36
CA PRO A 108 -20.13 2.82 -3.08
C PRO A 108 -19.75 3.69 -4.27
N ASP A 109 -19.09 4.82 -4.07
CA ASP A 109 -18.59 5.60 -5.20
C ASP A 109 -17.64 4.69 -5.99
N VAL A 110 -18.14 4.03 -7.03
CA VAL A 110 -17.43 3.02 -7.83
C VAL A 110 -16.16 3.65 -8.38
N THR A 111 -16.20 4.95 -8.61
CA THR A 111 -15.05 5.78 -8.94
C THR A 111 -13.96 5.72 -7.88
N VAL A 112 -14.30 5.86 -6.59
CA VAL A 112 -13.33 5.82 -5.48
C VAL A 112 -12.67 4.44 -5.39
N PHE A 113 -13.43 3.35 -5.47
CA PHE A 113 -12.86 2.00 -5.45
C PHE A 113 -12.03 1.69 -6.69
N ASN A 114 -12.46 2.15 -7.87
CA ASN A 114 -11.68 1.97 -9.10
C ASN A 114 -10.39 2.79 -9.09
N LEU A 115 -10.43 4.02 -8.54
CA LEU A 115 -9.23 4.83 -8.36
C LEU A 115 -8.29 4.21 -7.33
N ALA A 116 -8.82 3.71 -6.21
CA ALA A 116 -8.04 2.96 -5.23
C ALA A 116 -7.34 1.76 -5.89
N TYR A 117 -8.08 0.91 -6.60
CA TYR A 117 -7.49 -0.21 -7.35
C TYR A 117 -6.34 0.21 -8.27
N LEU A 118 -6.51 1.30 -9.03
CA LEU A 118 -5.46 1.80 -9.93
C LEU A 118 -4.24 2.32 -9.16
N ILE A 119 -4.44 3.01 -8.04
CA ILE A 119 -3.35 3.48 -7.18
C ILE A 119 -2.54 2.29 -6.67
N GLU A 120 -3.17 1.33 -5.99
CA GLU A 120 -2.48 0.16 -5.42
C GLU A 120 -1.77 -0.68 -6.50
N LYS A 121 -2.41 -0.84 -7.66
CA LYS A 121 -1.81 -1.54 -8.79
C LYS A 121 -0.55 -0.84 -9.29
N ASP A 122 -0.61 0.48 -9.46
CA ASP A 122 0.54 1.26 -9.95
C ASP A 122 1.69 1.26 -8.93
N LEU A 123 1.38 1.30 -7.62
CA LEU A 123 2.39 1.21 -6.55
C LEU A 123 3.04 -0.17 -6.47
N ASN A 124 2.24 -1.23 -6.52
CA ASN A 124 2.74 -2.59 -6.62
C ASN A 124 3.70 -2.76 -7.82
N GLU A 125 3.27 -2.36 -9.01
CA GLU A 125 4.09 -2.45 -10.22
C GLU A 125 5.37 -1.62 -10.12
N PHE A 126 5.28 -0.42 -9.55
CA PHE A 126 6.44 0.42 -9.26
C PHE A 126 7.43 -0.30 -8.34
N TYR A 127 6.97 -0.83 -7.20
CA TYR A 127 7.82 -1.51 -6.23
C TYR A 127 8.41 -2.81 -6.77
N ALA A 128 7.63 -3.62 -7.47
CA ALA A 128 8.13 -4.83 -8.12
C ALA A 128 9.27 -4.49 -9.09
N LYS A 129 9.10 -3.46 -9.91
CA LYS A 129 10.14 -2.98 -10.83
C LYS A 129 11.36 -2.44 -10.09
N MET A 130 11.20 -1.71 -8.98
CA MET A 130 12.33 -1.24 -8.18
C MET A 130 13.08 -2.39 -7.52
N ALA A 131 12.40 -3.43 -7.08
CA ALA A 131 13.02 -4.64 -6.52
C ALA A 131 13.91 -5.34 -7.56
N GLU A 132 13.41 -5.53 -8.79
CA GLU A 132 14.16 -6.14 -9.89
C GLU A 132 15.46 -5.38 -10.23
N ASN A 133 15.43 -4.05 -10.10
CA ASN A 133 16.54 -3.16 -10.47
C ASN A 133 17.45 -2.77 -9.28
N SER A 134 17.22 -3.34 -8.10
CA SER A 134 17.99 -3.04 -6.88
C SER A 134 18.77 -4.25 -6.38
N ASP A 135 19.83 -4.02 -5.63
CA ASP A 135 20.53 -5.05 -4.86
C ASP A 135 19.98 -5.16 -3.44
N SER A 136 20.22 -6.30 -2.79
CA SER A 136 19.94 -6.44 -1.35
C SER A 136 20.83 -5.46 -0.57
N PRO A 137 20.32 -4.75 0.44
CA PRO A 137 19.01 -4.89 1.11
C PRO A 137 17.82 -4.15 0.46
N ALA A 138 18.04 -3.27 -0.51
CA ALA A 138 16.95 -2.47 -1.11
C ALA A 138 15.95 -3.33 -1.88
N ARG A 139 16.43 -4.37 -2.58
CA ARG A 139 15.57 -5.36 -3.25
C ARG A 139 14.53 -5.97 -2.31
N GLU A 140 14.93 -6.31 -1.10
CA GLU A 140 14.06 -6.94 -0.11
C GLU A 140 13.00 -5.96 0.39
N ALA A 141 13.38 -4.72 0.68
CA ALA A 141 12.45 -3.66 1.05
C ALA A 141 11.38 -3.41 -0.03
N PHE A 142 11.79 -3.25 -1.28
CA PHE A 142 10.84 -3.05 -2.39
C PHE A 142 9.97 -4.28 -2.63
N ALA A 143 10.52 -5.48 -2.48
CA ALA A 143 9.72 -6.71 -2.59
C ALA A 143 8.71 -6.84 -1.44
N MET A 144 9.00 -6.34 -0.24
CA MET A 144 8.05 -6.27 0.87
C MET A 144 6.89 -5.32 0.56
N LEU A 145 7.20 -4.08 0.16
CA LEU A 145 6.21 -3.08 -0.25
C LEU A 145 5.31 -3.61 -1.38
N ALA A 146 5.89 -4.16 -2.45
CA ALA A 146 5.13 -4.74 -3.56
C ALA A 146 4.15 -5.84 -3.11
N ARG A 147 4.52 -6.66 -2.12
CA ARG A 147 3.62 -7.70 -1.59
C ARG A 147 2.45 -7.11 -0.80
N TRP A 148 2.65 -6.03 -0.05
CA TRP A 148 1.58 -5.35 0.68
C TRP A 148 0.60 -4.69 -0.29
N GLU A 149 1.11 -3.91 -1.25
CA GLU A 149 0.32 -3.29 -2.30
C GLU A 149 -0.46 -4.33 -3.13
N LYS A 150 0.13 -5.51 -3.39
CA LYS A 150 -0.58 -6.61 -4.07
C LYS A 150 -1.81 -7.09 -3.27
N GLY A 151 -1.71 -7.09 -1.94
CA GLY A 151 -2.81 -7.43 -1.05
C GLY A 151 -3.96 -6.42 -1.18
N HIS A 152 -3.63 -5.13 -1.15
CA HIS A 152 -4.61 -4.06 -1.32
C HIS A 152 -5.23 -4.08 -2.73
N GLU A 153 -4.42 -4.21 -3.78
CA GLU A 153 -4.86 -4.33 -5.17
C GLU A 153 -5.90 -5.46 -5.32
N LYS A 154 -5.62 -6.64 -4.75
CA LYS A 154 -6.52 -7.78 -4.83
C LYS A 154 -7.87 -7.48 -4.17
N PHE A 155 -7.85 -6.86 -2.98
CA PHE A 155 -9.08 -6.45 -2.27
C PHE A 155 -9.94 -5.51 -3.14
N PHE A 156 -9.35 -4.46 -3.70
CA PHE A 156 -10.09 -3.51 -4.53
C PHE A 156 -10.57 -4.11 -5.86
N LYS A 157 -9.79 -5.03 -6.44
CA LYS A 157 -10.19 -5.76 -7.64
C LYS A 157 -11.40 -6.64 -7.40
N GLU A 158 -11.39 -7.44 -6.33
CA GLU A 158 -12.51 -8.30 -5.99
C GLU A 158 -13.79 -7.50 -5.74
N TYR A 159 -13.66 -6.33 -5.11
CA TYR A 159 -14.80 -5.43 -4.95
C TYR A 159 -15.33 -4.85 -6.26
N ARG A 160 -14.44 -4.51 -7.20
CA ARG A 160 -14.81 -3.99 -8.52
C ARG A 160 -15.52 -5.03 -9.38
N ASP A 161 -15.05 -6.27 -9.36
CA ASP A 161 -15.50 -7.32 -10.28
C ASP A 161 -16.85 -7.95 -9.81
N LYS A 162 -17.11 -8.03 -8.50
CA LYS A 162 -18.35 -8.63 -7.94
C LYS A 162 -19.69 -7.96 -8.34
N PRO A 163 -19.85 -6.62 -8.42
CA PRO A 163 -21.10 -6.01 -8.90
C PRO A 163 -21.42 -6.28 -10.37
N SER A 164 -20.47 -6.86 -11.16
CA SER A 164 -20.73 -7.27 -12.54
C SER A 164 -21.34 -8.67 -12.70
N GLU A 165 -21.41 -9.47 -11.64
CA GLU A 165 -22.03 -10.81 -11.65
C GLU A 165 -23.49 -10.82 -11.15
N VAL A 166 -23.98 -9.69 -10.62
CA VAL A 166 -25.34 -9.56 -10.06
C VAL A 166 -26.33 -8.92 -11.07
N TYR A 167 -25.89 -8.66 -12.29
CA TYR A 167 -26.72 -8.26 -13.43
C TYR A 167 -26.43 -9.14 -14.65
#